data_AF-A0A7L2V6R3-F1
#
_entry.id   AF-A0A7L2V6R3-F1
#
_cell.length_a   1.000
_cell.length_b   1.000
_cell.length_c   1.000
_cell.angle_alpha   90.00
_cell.angle_beta   90.00
_cell.angle_gamma   90.00
#
_symmetry.space_group_name_H-M   'P 1'
#
loop_
_entity.id
_entity.type
_entity.pdbx_description
1 polymer ?
#
loop_
_entity_poly.entity_id
_entity_poly.type
_entity_poly.pdbx_seq_one_letter_code
_entity_poly.pdbx_strand_id
1 'polypeptide(L)'
;SGVAVFTGKANCPDYAKAELLADYLQANLPDFRVHKITQHPDKWEQWLHDICEMNGWEHKQSPIVWRELLDRGGKGLLLGGVNEFLDYTQHYYGITSVKLTEEMLGIAEENLQAHIEIEKEGEETKSLIKPLQIWITSASAPICYQLIPLLANGEVFGMTTEISIHLLDTEQFKEVLCGIVMEAEDMAFPLLHSISEHTEVDEAFIRADIIIVLDDVLLNCEVQSLEDYIREVSEICRVYAPLIEKNAKSGARIISSGKTFVNLKAMMIMTYGPSIKPENVIAIATSWESAAKAMLARKLSTNAAGIKDVIVWGNITGHKYIDLSHAKLYGYDCAIWGPADFSHPLLNMIYDSEWIDSEFLSAQSSLSSRIRHCVGMLPAHAIATILRYWYHVSPPGEIVSVGILTKGQFCLPEEIVFSMPVRFQNGNWEVVTELEINEKTQEVLGRIAHELTQEKLVALKEIKEMHPYGTDKTTS
;
A
#
# COMPACT_ATOMS: atom_id res chain seq x y z
N SER A 1 41.67 -18.32 12.17
CA SER A 1 41.95 -16.94 11.74
C SER A 1 40.85 -16.06 12.28
N GLY A 2 41.17 -15.03 13.05
CA GLY A 2 40.19 -14.08 13.57
C GLY A 2 40.40 -12.71 12.91
N VAL A 3 39.39 -11.85 12.90
CA VAL A 3 39.46 -10.52 12.29
C VAL A 3 39.61 -9.47 13.38
N ALA A 4 40.57 -8.58 13.22
CA ALA A 4 40.71 -7.40 14.07
C ALA A 4 39.84 -6.28 13.51
N VAL A 5 38.93 -5.77 14.33
CA VAL A 5 38.01 -4.69 13.97
C VAL A 5 38.51 -3.39 14.58
N PHE A 6 38.66 -2.37 13.74
CA PHE A 6 39.15 -1.04 14.11
C PHE A 6 38.06 -0.04 13.85
N THR A 7 37.56 0.56 14.92
CA THR A 7 36.45 1.50 14.82
C THR A 7 36.87 2.83 15.39
N GLY A 8 36.58 3.91 14.67
CA GLY A 8 37.02 5.22 15.11
C GLY A 8 36.26 6.37 14.47
N LYS A 9 36.39 7.50 15.15
CA LYS A 9 35.91 8.80 14.69
C LYS A 9 36.76 9.23 13.49
N ALA A 10 36.12 9.62 12.39
CA ALA A 10 36.82 9.89 11.13
C ALA A 10 37.93 10.95 11.27
N ASN A 11 37.71 11.99 12.09
CA ASN A 11 38.66 13.07 12.33
C ASN A 11 39.61 12.83 13.52
N CYS A 12 39.78 11.58 13.96
CA CYS A 12 40.63 11.25 15.09
C CYS A 12 42.04 10.84 14.64
N PRO A 13 43.10 11.56 15.05
CA PRO A 13 44.48 11.21 14.73
C PRO A 13 44.91 9.85 15.28
N ASP A 14 44.38 9.47 16.45
CA ASP A 14 44.66 8.17 17.06
C ASP A 14 44.02 7.03 16.28
N TYR A 15 42.85 7.27 15.66
CA TYR A 15 42.23 6.31 14.75
C TYR A 15 43.04 6.18 13.46
N ALA A 16 43.43 7.28 12.83
CA ALA A 16 44.30 7.27 11.66
C ALA A 16 45.61 6.49 11.92
N LYS A 17 46.18 6.66 13.12
CA LYS A 17 47.38 5.92 13.56
C LYS A 17 47.12 4.41 13.70
N ALA A 18 46.01 4.03 14.33
CA ALA A 18 45.62 2.63 14.46
C ALA A 18 45.33 1.99 13.10
N GLU A 19 44.64 2.72 12.22
CA GLU A 19 44.28 2.30 10.87
C GLU A 19 45.51 2.02 10.02
N LEU A 20 46.48 2.95 10.00
CA LEU A 20 47.71 2.81 9.24
C LEU A 20 48.55 1.60 9.71
N LEU A 21 48.58 1.37 11.02
CA LEU A 21 49.24 0.19 11.58
C LEU A 21 48.48 -1.10 11.22
N ALA A 22 47.16 -1.07 11.24
CA ALA A 22 46.33 -2.20 10.83
C ALA A 22 46.58 -2.58 9.36
N ASP A 23 46.66 -1.59 8.46
CA ASP A 23 46.98 -1.81 7.05
C ASP A 23 48.37 -2.41 6.86
N TYR A 24 49.37 -1.90 7.60
CA TYR A 24 50.70 -2.47 7.60
C TYR A 24 50.70 -3.94 8.03
N LEU A 25 49.99 -4.28 9.11
CA LEU A 25 49.90 -5.65 9.59
C LEU A 25 49.19 -6.56 8.60
N GLN A 26 48.08 -6.11 8.01
CA GLN A 26 47.36 -6.90 7.00
C GLN A 26 48.20 -7.14 5.74
N ALA A 27 49.00 -6.17 5.31
CA ALA A 27 49.86 -6.31 4.14
C ALA A 27 51.06 -7.25 4.38
N ASN A 28 51.55 -7.32 5.62
CA ASN A 28 52.79 -8.02 5.94
C ASN A 28 52.60 -9.35 6.71
N LEU A 29 51.38 -9.64 7.20
CA LEU A 29 51.07 -10.86 7.94
C LEU A 29 49.99 -11.67 7.21
N PRO A 30 50.27 -12.91 6.78
CA PRO A 30 49.41 -13.67 5.88
C PRO A 30 48.03 -14.02 6.47
N ASP A 31 47.92 -14.11 7.80
CA ASP A 31 46.68 -14.47 8.51
C ASP A 31 46.04 -13.31 9.28
N PHE A 32 46.55 -12.08 9.13
CA PHE A 32 46.02 -10.90 9.80
C PHE A 32 44.97 -10.22 8.91
N ARG A 33 43.71 -10.31 9.33
CA ARG A 33 42.58 -9.70 8.62
C ARG A 33 42.07 -8.51 9.41
N VAL A 34 41.79 -7.41 8.71
CA VAL A 34 41.30 -6.17 9.30
C VAL A 34 39.91 -5.86 8.76
N HIS A 35 39.04 -5.40 9.65
CA HIS A 35 37.79 -4.74 9.29
C HIS A 35 37.81 -3.34 9.91
N LYS A 36 37.54 -2.32 9.09
CA LYS A 36 37.54 -0.92 9.52
C LYS A 36 36.12 -0.39 9.49
N ILE A 37 35.72 0.26 10.57
CA ILE A 37 34.44 0.96 10.67
C ILE A 37 34.76 2.41 11.00
N THR A 38 34.36 3.33 10.14
CA THR A 38 34.58 4.76 10.35
C THR A 38 33.25 5.41 10.65
N GLN A 39 33.21 6.30 11.63
CA GLN A 39 32.00 7.01 12.04
C GLN A 39 32.20 8.52 11.94
N HIS A 40 31.16 9.22 11.50
CA HIS A 40 31.13 10.69 11.53
C HIS A 40 31.29 11.20 12.97
N PRO A 41 32.05 12.30 13.19
CA PRO A 41 32.24 12.93 14.50
C PRO A 41 30.99 13.11 15.35
N ASP A 42 29.88 13.48 14.72
CA ASP A 42 28.62 13.78 15.40
C ASP A 42 27.85 12.53 15.87
N LYS A 43 28.12 11.38 15.24
CA LYS A 43 27.47 10.09 15.56
C LYS A 43 28.30 9.25 16.52
N TRP A 44 29.59 9.56 16.67
CA TRP A 44 30.57 8.73 17.39
C TRP A 44 30.19 8.42 18.83
N GLU A 45 29.81 9.44 19.62
CA GLU A 45 29.58 9.26 21.07
C GLU A 45 28.40 8.31 21.33
N GLN A 46 27.29 8.50 20.61
CA GLN A 46 26.12 7.63 20.72
C GLN A 46 26.46 6.21 20.22
N TRP A 47 27.09 6.11 19.05
CA TRP A 47 27.47 4.82 18.47
C TRP A 47 28.41 4.02 19.40
N LEU A 48 29.39 4.69 20.03
CA LEU A 48 30.32 4.07 20.98
C LEU A 48 29.61 3.61 22.25
N HIS A 49 28.62 4.37 22.72
CA HIS A 49 27.81 3.98 23.86
C HIS A 49 27.05 2.68 23.56
N ASP A 50 26.33 2.64 22.44
CA ASP A 50 25.49 1.51 22.05
C ASP A 50 26.33 0.23 21.86
N ILE A 51 27.50 0.32 21.21
CA ILE A 51 28.37 -0.85 20.99
C ILE A 51 28.97 -1.38 22.30
N CYS A 52 29.31 -0.48 23.23
CA CYS A 52 29.86 -0.84 24.54
C CYS A 52 28.79 -1.51 25.40
N GLU A 53 27.57 -0.97 25.43
CA GLU A 53 26.44 -1.55 26.16
C GLU A 53 26.11 -2.94 25.62
N MET A 54 26.01 -3.10 24.30
CA MET A 54 25.70 -4.39 23.65
C MET A 54 26.72 -5.49 23.97
N ASN A 55 28.00 -5.14 24.12
CA ASN A 55 29.07 -6.11 24.37
C ASN A 55 29.53 -6.18 25.84
N GLY A 56 28.99 -5.34 26.72
CA GLY A 56 29.43 -5.22 28.11
C GLY A 56 30.87 -4.72 28.24
N TRP A 57 31.29 -3.81 27.38
CA TRP A 57 32.62 -3.22 27.37
C TRP A 57 32.66 -1.85 28.06
N GLU A 58 33.83 -1.49 28.59
CA GLU A 58 34.09 -0.15 29.10
C GLU A 58 35.14 0.53 28.23
N HIS A 59 34.71 1.48 27.39
CA HIS A 59 35.59 2.29 26.54
C HIS A 59 34.98 3.67 26.30
N LYS A 60 35.81 4.71 26.13
CA LYS A 60 35.34 6.11 26.08
C LYS A 60 35.99 6.97 25.00
N GLN A 61 36.95 6.45 24.26
CA GLN A 61 37.76 7.26 23.34
C GLN A 61 37.82 6.63 21.95
N SER A 62 38.11 7.45 20.93
CA SER A 62 38.44 6.94 19.61
C SER A 62 39.95 6.65 19.55
N PRO A 63 40.38 5.54 18.93
CA PRO A 63 39.59 4.45 18.40
C PRO A 63 39.23 3.40 19.46
N ILE A 64 38.34 2.47 19.12
CA ILE A 64 38.09 1.22 19.84
C ILE A 64 38.44 0.05 18.91
N VAL A 65 39.21 -0.90 19.44
CA VAL A 65 39.73 -2.05 18.71
C VAL A 65 39.32 -3.33 19.44
N TRP A 66 38.81 -4.30 18.70
CA TRP A 66 38.51 -5.64 19.22
C TRP A 66 38.87 -6.72 18.22
N ARG A 67 38.90 -7.96 18.67
CA ARG A 67 39.11 -9.13 17.82
C ARG A 67 37.88 -10.00 17.78
N GLU A 68 37.46 -10.39 16.59
CA GLU A 68 36.42 -11.37 16.37
C GLU A 68 37.06 -12.75 16.14
N LEU A 69 36.55 -13.76 16.86
CA LEU A 69 37.08 -15.12 16.81
C LEU A 69 36.71 -15.88 15.53
N LEU A 70 35.70 -15.38 14.80
CA LEU A 70 35.25 -15.85 13.48
C LEU A 70 35.48 -14.76 12.43
N ASP A 71 35.30 -15.08 11.15
CA ASP A 71 35.59 -14.15 10.04
C ASP A 71 34.91 -12.78 10.20
N ARG A 72 33.59 -12.70 10.43
CA ARG A 72 32.88 -11.44 10.76
C ARG A 72 31.64 -11.68 11.61
N GLY A 73 31.33 -10.79 12.54
CA GLY A 73 30.11 -10.79 13.37
C GLY A 73 30.14 -11.79 14.53
N GLY A 74 31.32 -12.33 14.88
CA GLY A 74 31.49 -13.20 16.04
C GLY A 74 31.62 -12.42 17.35
N LYS A 75 31.52 -13.11 18.50
CA LYS A 75 31.74 -12.47 19.82
C LYS A 75 33.10 -11.76 19.84
N GLY A 76 33.05 -10.44 20.05
CA GLY A 76 34.25 -9.61 20.13
C GLY A 76 35.00 -9.80 21.45
N LEU A 77 36.32 -9.85 21.37
CA LEU A 77 37.23 -9.69 22.49
C LEU A 77 37.84 -8.30 22.42
N LEU A 78 37.45 -7.41 23.33
CA LEU A 78 37.98 -6.06 23.41
C LEU A 78 39.50 -6.08 23.57
N LEU A 79 40.20 -5.34 22.71
CA LEU A 79 41.64 -5.10 22.82
C LEU A 79 41.93 -3.77 23.49
N GLY A 80 41.08 -2.75 23.26
CA GLY A 80 41.20 -1.42 23.88
C GLY A 80 41.29 -0.31 22.83
N GLY A 81 42.00 0.77 23.14
CA GLY A 81 42.23 1.88 22.24
C GLY A 81 43.53 1.75 21.45
N VAL A 82 44.02 2.88 20.93
CA VAL A 82 45.25 2.91 20.12
C VAL A 82 46.48 2.46 20.91
N ASN A 83 46.56 2.78 22.20
CA ASN A 83 47.74 2.48 23.03
C ASN A 83 47.82 0.98 23.33
N GLU A 84 46.71 0.39 23.76
CA GLU A 84 46.62 -1.05 24.02
C GLU A 84 46.87 -1.85 22.74
N PHE A 85 46.40 -1.36 21.59
CA PHE A 85 46.69 -1.96 20.32
C PHE A 85 48.18 -1.87 19.93
N LEU A 86 48.81 -0.71 20.14
CA LEU A 86 50.26 -0.55 19.90
C LEU A 86 51.06 -1.52 20.77
N ASP A 87 50.75 -1.61 22.06
CA ASP A 87 51.40 -2.54 22.98
C ASP A 87 51.21 -4.00 22.54
N TYR A 88 49.99 -4.35 22.12
CA TYR A 88 49.68 -5.66 21.56
C TYR A 88 50.57 -5.98 20.34
N THR A 89 50.67 -5.05 19.38
CA THR A 89 51.45 -5.25 18.16
C THR A 89 52.96 -5.34 18.42
N GLN A 90 53.47 -4.55 19.38
CA GLN A 90 54.86 -4.61 19.78
C GLN A 90 55.19 -5.94 20.45
N HIS A 91 54.33 -6.42 21.35
CA HIS A 91 54.57 -7.68 22.07
C HIS A 91 54.45 -8.91 21.17
N TYR A 92 53.44 -8.96 20.31
CA TYR A 92 53.16 -10.15 19.50
C TYR A 92 53.91 -10.19 18.17
N TYR A 93 54.14 -9.03 17.54
CA TYR A 93 54.73 -8.96 16.21
C TYR A 93 56.08 -8.22 16.17
N GLY A 94 56.52 -7.62 17.28
CA GLY A 94 57.76 -6.85 17.33
C GLY A 94 57.72 -5.57 16.50
N ILE A 95 56.53 -5.07 16.17
CA ILE A 95 56.33 -3.88 15.32
C ILE A 95 56.03 -2.69 16.21
N THR A 96 56.74 -1.57 16.00
CA THR A 96 56.48 -0.30 16.67
C THR A 96 56.11 0.75 15.64
N SER A 97 54.99 1.45 15.83
CA SER A 97 54.59 2.56 14.95
C SER A 97 55.38 3.83 15.30
N VAL A 98 56.21 4.29 14.37
CA VAL A 98 57.04 5.51 14.50
C VAL A 98 56.56 6.54 13.49
N LYS A 99 55.49 7.27 13.80
CA LYS A 99 55.03 8.40 12.97
C LYS A 99 54.71 9.63 13.81
N LEU A 100 54.95 10.79 13.19
CA LEU A 100 54.79 12.13 13.78
C LEU A 100 53.31 12.53 13.84
N THR A 101 52.93 13.23 14.92
CA THR A 101 51.55 13.66 15.20
C THR A 101 50.96 14.55 14.11
N GLU A 102 51.79 15.36 13.42
CA GLU A 102 51.34 16.23 12.33
C GLU A 102 50.87 15.46 11.09
N GLU A 103 51.53 14.35 10.74
CA GLU A 103 51.10 13.51 9.60
C GLU A 103 49.75 12.84 9.89
N MET A 104 49.51 12.44 11.14
CA MET A 104 48.25 11.79 11.53
C MET A 104 47.07 12.77 11.55
N LEU A 105 47.33 14.06 11.81
CA LEU A 105 46.31 15.11 11.67
C LEU A 105 45.89 15.28 10.21
N GLY A 106 46.84 15.25 9.26
CA GLY A 106 46.53 15.29 7.83
C GLY A 106 45.69 14.09 7.38
N ILE A 107 46.08 12.87 7.77
CA ILE A 107 45.33 11.65 7.44
C ILE A 107 43.93 11.66 8.08
N ALA A 108 43.79 12.14 9.31
CA ALA A 108 42.49 12.24 9.96
C ALA A 108 41.54 13.22 9.23
N GLU A 109 42.06 14.32 8.68
CA GLU A 109 41.29 15.24 7.87
C GLU A 109 40.86 14.61 6.53
N GLU A 110 41.78 13.93 5.86
CA GLU A 110 41.49 13.18 4.62
C GLU A 110 40.45 12.07 4.86
N ASN A 111 40.54 11.35 5.98
CA ASN A 111 39.59 10.32 6.39
C ASN A 111 38.18 10.90 6.62
N LEU A 112 38.08 12.06 7.27
CA LEU A 112 36.80 12.75 7.45
C LEU A 112 36.22 13.15 6.09
N GLN A 113 37.01 13.75 5.22
CA GLN A 113 36.56 14.19 3.90
C GLN A 113 36.07 13.02 3.05
N ALA A 114 36.82 11.91 3.01
CA ALA A 114 36.42 10.69 2.30
C ALA A 114 35.15 10.07 2.89
N HIS A 115 34.99 10.07 4.22
CA HIS A 115 33.77 9.57 4.87
C HIS A 115 32.54 10.41 4.49
N ILE A 116 32.67 11.74 4.47
CA ILE A 116 31.61 12.66 4.06
C ILE A 116 31.25 12.43 2.59
N GLU A 117 32.23 12.26 1.71
CA GLU A 117 32.00 11.99 0.28
C GLU A 117 31.27 10.66 0.07
N ILE A 118 31.66 9.59 0.78
CA ILE A 118 30.98 8.29 0.71
C ILE A 118 29.55 8.36 1.27
N GLU A 119 29.32 9.04 2.40
CA GLU A 119 27.97 9.26 2.92
C GLU A 119 27.11 10.01 1.90
N LYS A 120 27.66 11.05 1.27
CA LYS A 120 26.99 11.83 0.24
C LYS A 120 26.69 11.02 -1.02
N GLU A 121 27.64 10.24 -1.53
CA GLU A 121 27.42 9.33 -2.67
C GLU A 121 26.36 8.27 -2.35
N GLY A 122 26.35 7.76 -1.11
CA GLY A 122 25.32 6.84 -0.62
C GLY A 122 23.94 7.50 -0.56
N GLU A 123 23.85 8.74 -0.09
CA GLU A 123 22.61 9.53 -0.09
C GLU A 123 22.15 9.87 -1.52
N GLU A 124 23.07 10.26 -2.41
CA GLU A 124 22.77 10.53 -3.81
C GLU A 124 22.23 9.26 -4.50
N THR A 125 22.88 8.11 -4.29
CA THR A 125 22.42 6.82 -4.82
C THR A 125 21.04 6.45 -4.30
N LYS A 126 20.78 6.62 -2.99
CA LYS A 126 19.44 6.44 -2.41
C LYS A 126 18.41 7.40 -2.99
N SER A 127 18.81 8.64 -3.29
CA SER A 127 17.91 9.66 -3.86
C SER A 127 17.48 9.39 -5.31
N LEU A 128 18.28 8.58 -6.03
CA LEU A 128 17.94 8.12 -7.39
C LEU A 128 16.83 7.06 -7.37
N ILE A 129 16.71 6.31 -6.27
CA ILE A 129 15.66 5.31 -6.08
C ILE A 129 14.40 6.04 -5.60
N LYS A 130 13.37 6.07 -6.44
CA LYS A 130 12.10 6.74 -6.16
C LYS A 130 10.97 5.71 -6.16
N PRO A 131 10.85 4.91 -5.09
CA PRO A 131 9.80 3.90 -5.03
C PRO A 131 8.43 4.58 -4.97
N LEU A 132 7.41 3.92 -5.54
CA LEU A 132 6.02 4.39 -5.40
C LEU A 132 5.60 4.29 -3.93
N GLN A 133 5.12 5.40 -3.38
CA GLN A 133 4.70 5.47 -1.99
C GLN A 133 3.22 5.09 -1.87
N ILE A 134 2.94 3.95 -1.24
CA ILE A 134 1.59 3.39 -1.10
C ILE A 134 1.18 3.45 0.37
N TRP A 135 0.10 4.15 0.66
CA TRP A 135 -0.48 4.23 1.99
C TRP A 135 -1.73 3.37 2.09
N ILE A 136 -1.89 2.61 3.18
CA ILE A 136 -3.05 1.77 3.46
C ILE A 136 -3.59 2.14 4.84
N THR A 137 -4.82 2.62 4.94
CA THR A 137 -5.49 2.88 6.23
C THR A 137 -6.12 1.62 6.79
N SER A 138 -6.40 1.59 8.09
CA SER A 138 -6.91 0.41 8.80
C SER A 138 -6.13 -0.87 8.45
N ALA A 139 -4.80 -0.75 8.39
CA ALA A 139 -3.92 -1.76 7.82
C ALA A 139 -3.87 -3.09 8.61
N SER A 140 -4.40 -3.12 9.84
CA SER A 140 -4.61 -4.37 10.59
C SER A 140 -5.72 -5.25 10.00
N ALA A 141 -6.53 -4.72 9.08
CA ALA A 141 -7.60 -5.47 8.44
C ALA A 141 -7.06 -6.64 7.60
N PRO A 142 -7.72 -7.83 7.60
CA PRO A 142 -7.16 -9.01 6.91
C PRO A 142 -7.02 -8.87 5.39
N ILE A 143 -7.68 -7.87 4.78
CA ILE A 143 -7.46 -7.49 3.38
C ILE A 143 -6.01 -7.05 3.13
N CYS A 144 -5.39 -6.34 4.06
CA CYS A 144 -4.03 -5.81 3.90
C CYS A 144 -3.01 -6.96 3.79
N TYR A 145 -3.14 -7.96 4.66
CA TYR A 145 -2.33 -9.17 4.65
C TYR A 145 -2.37 -9.91 3.30
N GLN A 146 -3.51 -9.85 2.60
CA GLN A 146 -3.67 -10.44 1.26
C GLN A 146 -3.20 -9.51 0.13
N LEU A 147 -3.24 -8.19 0.36
CA LEU A 147 -2.95 -7.17 -0.64
C LEU A 147 -1.45 -6.92 -0.80
N ILE A 148 -0.69 -6.87 0.29
CA ILE A 148 0.77 -6.63 0.28
C ILE A 148 1.50 -7.54 -0.73
N PRO A 149 1.35 -8.88 -0.71
CA PRO A 149 2.04 -9.75 -1.67
C PRO A 149 1.60 -9.51 -3.12
N LEU A 150 0.35 -9.09 -3.36
CA LEU A 150 -0.14 -8.76 -4.70
C LEU A 150 0.45 -7.46 -5.24
N LEU A 151 0.74 -6.49 -4.36
CA LEU A 151 1.40 -5.24 -4.75
C LEU A 151 2.90 -5.46 -4.99
N ALA A 152 3.54 -6.27 -4.13
CA ALA A 152 4.99 -6.46 -4.14
C ALA A 152 5.51 -7.44 -5.22
N ASN A 153 4.65 -8.26 -5.82
CA ASN A 153 5.05 -9.26 -6.83
C ASN A 153 5.36 -8.68 -8.23
N GLY A 154 5.12 -7.39 -8.46
CA GLY A 154 5.39 -6.71 -9.74
C GLY A 154 4.30 -6.82 -10.81
N GLU A 155 3.21 -7.55 -10.57
CA GLU A 155 2.11 -7.66 -11.55
C GLU A 155 1.25 -6.39 -11.65
N VAL A 156 1.22 -5.58 -10.58
CA VAL A 156 0.37 -4.39 -10.50
C VAL A 156 1.04 -3.16 -11.11
N PHE A 157 2.32 -2.94 -10.83
CA PHE A 157 3.07 -1.75 -11.23
C PHE A 157 4.20 -2.03 -12.25
N GLY A 158 4.42 -3.30 -12.59
CA GLY A 158 5.50 -3.75 -13.46
C GLY A 158 6.73 -4.28 -12.70
N MET A 159 7.51 -5.11 -13.39
CA MET A 159 8.67 -5.84 -12.84
C MET A 159 9.91 -4.97 -12.55
N THR A 160 9.80 -3.65 -12.72
CA THR A 160 10.89 -2.68 -12.52
C THR A 160 10.50 -1.56 -11.56
N THR A 161 9.28 -1.57 -11.04
CA THR A 161 8.76 -0.49 -10.21
C THR A 161 8.87 -0.88 -8.75
N GLU A 162 9.84 -0.30 -8.05
CA GLU A 162 9.96 -0.46 -6.60
C GLU A 162 8.82 0.28 -5.88
N ILE A 163 8.39 -0.28 -4.75
CA ILE A 163 7.31 0.27 -3.92
C ILE A 163 7.75 0.38 -2.45
N SER A 164 7.23 1.39 -1.78
CA SER A 164 7.30 1.56 -0.33
C SER A 164 5.88 1.55 0.22
N ILE A 165 5.60 0.69 1.19
CA ILE A 165 4.27 0.54 1.78
C ILE A 165 4.24 1.15 3.19
N HIS A 166 3.25 1.99 3.45
CA HIS A 166 3.01 2.64 4.73
C HIS A 166 1.68 2.14 5.28
N LEU A 167 1.74 1.43 6.40
CA LEU A 167 0.60 0.84 7.08
C LEU A 167 0.14 1.79 8.18
N LEU A 168 -1.05 2.38 8.02
CA LEU A 168 -1.65 3.26 9.01
C LEU A 168 -2.77 2.54 9.75
N ASP A 169 -2.71 2.54 11.07
CA ASP A 169 -3.82 2.12 11.93
C ASP A 169 -3.74 2.84 13.28
N THR A 170 -4.69 2.61 14.16
CA THR A 170 -4.71 3.16 15.51
C THR A 170 -3.69 2.47 16.43
N GLU A 171 -3.21 3.16 17.47
CA GLU A 171 -2.17 2.65 18.40
C GLU A 171 -2.52 1.27 19.01
N GLN A 172 -3.81 0.98 19.20
CA GLN A 172 -4.28 -0.32 19.68
C GLN A 172 -3.91 -1.52 18.78
N PHE A 173 -3.60 -1.28 17.51
CA PHE A 173 -3.20 -2.32 16.54
C PHE A 173 -1.70 -2.31 16.21
N LYS A 174 -0.89 -1.54 16.94
CA LYS A 174 0.55 -1.42 16.69
C LYS A 174 1.29 -2.76 16.66
N GLU A 175 0.96 -3.67 17.58
CA GLU A 175 1.55 -5.02 17.60
C GLU A 175 1.20 -5.82 16.32
N VAL A 176 -0.04 -5.66 15.82
CA VAL A 176 -0.48 -6.30 14.57
C VAL A 176 0.28 -5.70 13.38
N LEU A 177 0.43 -4.38 13.32
CA LEU A 177 1.19 -3.72 12.26
C LEU A 177 2.65 -4.15 12.25
N CYS A 178 3.29 -4.20 13.43
CA CYS A 178 4.65 -4.69 13.60
C CYS A 178 4.80 -6.12 13.08
N GLY A 179 3.84 -7.00 13.39
CA GLY A 179 3.81 -8.36 12.84
C GLY A 179 3.71 -8.39 11.31
N ILE A 180 2.83 -7.57 10.72
CA ILE A 180 2.69 -7.48 9.25
C ILE A 180 3.98 -6.96 8.61
N VAL A 181 4.64 -5.98 9.21
CA VAL A 181 5.95 -5.45 8.76
C VAL A 181 6.99 -6.56 8.76
N MET A 182 7.16 -7.27 9.88
CA MET A 182 8.11 -8.38 9.99
C MET A 182 7.86 -9.45 8.93
N GLU A 183 6.61 -9.88 8.77
CA GLU A 183 6.26 -10.91 7.77
C GLU A 183 6.50 -10.42 6.34
N ALA A 184 6.20 -9.15 6.05
CA ALA A 184 6.42 -8.57 4.72
C ALA A 184 7.91 -8.41 4.35
N GLU A 185 8.75 -8.08 5.33
CA GLU A 185 10.21 -8.07 5.17
C GLU A 185 10.75 -9.50 4.92
N ASP A 186 10.27 -10.48 5.69
CA ASP A 186 10.66 -11.89 5.56
C ASP A 186 10.25 -12.52 4.22
N MET A 187 9.24 -11.96 3.53
CA MET A 187 8.88 -12.39 2.16
C MET A 187 9.96 -12.09 1.12
N ALA A 188 10.93 -11.20 1.42
CA ALA A 188 12.07 -10.88 0.57
C ALA A 188 11.69 -10.52 -0.89
N PHE A 189 10.59 -9.79 -1.08
CA PHE A 189 10.16 -9.36 -2.40
C PHE A 189 11.15 -8.34 -2.99
N PRO A 190 11.65 -8.54 -4.22
CA PRO A 190 12.69 -7.68 -4.79
C PRO A 190 12.21 -6.25 -5.08
N LEU A 191 10.90 -6.05 -5.24
CA LEU A 191 10.30 -4.75 -5.54
C LEU A 191 9.79 -4.03 -4.28
N LEU A 192 9.74 -4.71 -3.13
CA LEU A 192 9.39 -4.07 -1.87
C LEU A 192 10.64 -3.41 -1.30
N HIS A 193 10.76 -2.10 -1.53
CA HIS A 193 11.89 -1.31 -1.07
C HIS A 193 11.88 -1.15 0.46
N SER A 194 10.70 -0.85 1.01
CA SER A 194 10.49 -0.67 2.44
C SER A 194 9.03 -0.87 2.81
N ILE A 195 8.76 -1.29 4.04
CA ILE A 195 7.44 -1.28 4.65
C ILE A 195 7.55 -0.66 6.04
N SER A 196 6.56 0.11 6.46
CA SER A 196 6.60 0.82 7.76
C SER A 196 5.22 0.95 8.37
N GLU A 197 5.14 0.85 9.69
CA GLU A 197 3.95 1.08 10.49
C GLU A 197 3.83 2.53 10.97
N HIS A 198 2.60 3.02 11.03
CA HIS A 198 2.25 4.39 11.44
C HIS A 198 1.02 4.31 12.34
N THR A 199 1.08 5.00 13.47
CA THR A 199 -0.07 5.14 14.38
C THR A 199 -0.52 6.58 14.60
N GLU A 200 0.30 7.54 14.16
CA GLU A 200 0.03 8.97 14.23
C GLU A 200 -0.56 9.47 12.91
N VAL A 201 -1.79 10.00 12.97
CA VAL A 201 -2.50 10.43 11.75
C VAL A 201 -1.91 11.70 11.14
N ASP A 202 -1.27 12.57 11.92
CA ASP A 202 -0.75 13.86 11.46
C ASP A 202 0.40 13.72 10.44
N GLU A 203 1.10 12.59 10.48
CA GLU A 203 2.17 12.23 9.55
C GLU A 203 1.68 11.34 8.39
N ALA A 204 0.37 11.10 8.29
CA ALA A 204 -0.19 10.25 7.26
C ALA A 204 -0.02 10.84 5.85
N PHE A 205 0.08 9.95 4.87
CA PHE A 205 0.07 10.25 3.42
C PHE A 205 1.24 11.08 2.91
N ILE A 206 2.33 11.19 3.67
CA ILE A 206 3.55 11.89 3.25
C ILE A 206 4.06 11.29 1.93
N ARG A 207 4.15 12.15 0.92
CA ARG A 207 4.63 11.85 -0.44
C ARG A 207 3.86 10.73 -1.16
N ALA A 208 2.64 10.41 -0.72
CA ALA A 208 1.85 9.31 -1.28
C ALA A 208 1.66 9.46 -2.79
N ASP A 209 1.88 8.37 -3.53
CA ASP A 209 1.46 8.18 -4.92
C ASP A 209 0.10 7.48 -4.97
N ILE A 210 -0.15 6.58 -4.01
CA ILE A 210 -1.37 5.78 -3.92
C ILE A 210 -1.83 5.77 -2.47
N ILE A 211 -3.13 5.94 -2.26
CA ILE A 211 -3.77 5.87 -0.94
C ILE A 211 -4.95 4.92 -1.02
N ILE A 212 -4.95 3.89 -0.18
CA ILE A 212 -5.99 2.88 -0.12
C ILE A 212 -6.69 3.05 1.23
N VAL A 213 -7.90 3.60 1.17
CA VAL A 213 -8.72 3.90 2.35
C VAL A 213 -9.64 2.72 2.62
N LEU A 214 -9.41 2.02 3.72
CA LEU A 214 -10.18 0.86 4.16
C LEU A 214 -11.22 1.25 5.23
N ASP A 215 -11.71 0.28 6.02
CA ASP A 215 -12.81 0.48 6.96
C ASP A 215 -12.30 0.91 8.34
N ASP A 216 -12.19 2.21 8.55
CA ASP A 216 -11.90 2.77 9.88
C ASP A 216 -13.10 2.68 10.84
N VAL A 217 -14.32 2.54 10.29
CA VAL A 217 -15.58 2.43 11.05
C VAL A 217 -16.17 1.03 10.88
N LEU A 218 -16.23 0.29 11.99
CA LEU A 218 -16.84 -1.04 12.06
C LEU A 218 -18.33 -0.92 12.40
N LEU A 219 -19.20 -1.30 11.45
CA LEU A 219 -20.65 -1.27 11.62
C LEU A 219 -21.14 -2.25 12.69
N ASN A 220 -21.81 -1.72 13.71
CA ASN A 220 -22.59 -2.45 14.69
C ASN A 220 -23.93 -1.75 14.95
N CYS A 221 -24.91 -2.03 14.09
CA CYS A 221 -26.22 -1.36 14.13
C CYS A 221 -27.07 -1.69 15.38
N GLU A 222 -26.62 -2.61 16.26
CA GLU A 222 -27.24 -2.82 17.58
C GLU A 222 -26.84 -1.73 18.59
N VAL A 223 -25.72 -1.03 18.32
CA VAL A 223 -25.13 -0.03 19.22
C VAL A 223 -25.55 1.40 18.86
N GLN A 224 -25.55 1.76 17.58
CA GLN A 224 -25.91 3.11 17.12
C GLN A 224 -26.64 3.11 15.77
N SER A 225 -27.27 4.24 15.44
CA SER A 225 -28.04 4.39 14.20
C SER A 225 -27.15 4.41 12.95
N LEU A 226 -27.74 4.11 11.79
CA LEU A 226 -27.02 4.15 10.50
C LEU A 226 -26.51 5.57 10.20
N GLU A 227 -27.29 6.59 10.51
CA GLU A 227 -26.95 7.99 10.34
C GLU A 227 -25.79 8.44 11.23
N ASP A 228 -25.65 7.87 12.44
CA ASP A 228 -24.49 8.14 13.30
C ASP A 228 -23.21 7.58 12.68
N TYR A 229 -23.27 6.38 12.11
CA TYR A 229 -22.14 5.83 11.35
C TYR A 229 -21.78 6.65 10.11
N ILE A 230 -22.78 7.16 9.38
CA ILE A 230 -22.55 8.07 8.24
C ILE A 230 -21.80 9.33 8.70
N ARG A 231 -22.18 9.91 9.83
CA ARG A 231 -21.50 11.08 10.42
C ARG A 231 -20.07 10.74 10.84
N GLU A 232 -19.86 9.60 11.47
CA GLU A 232 -18.54 9.13 11.91
C GLU A 232 -17.58 8.98 10.71
N VAL A 233 -18.02 8.34 9.63
CA VAL A 233 -17.27 8.24 8.38
C VAL A 233 -16.94 9.62 7.81
N SER A 234 -17.89 10.56 7.88
CA SER A 234 -17.68 11.93 7.44
C SER A 234 -16.60 12.65 8.26
N GLU A 235 -16.59 12.50 9.58
CA GLU A 235 -15.58 13.12 10.45
C GLU A 235 -14.18 12.53 10.20
N ILE A 236 -14.06 11.22 9.92
CA ILE A 236 -12.76 10.62 9.53
C ILE A 236 -12.28 11.20 8.20
N CYS A 237 -13.16 11.31 7.20
CA CYS A 237 -12.80 11.91 5.92
C CYS A 237 -12.43 13.39 6.05
N ARG A 238 -13.00 14.10 7.03
CA ARG A 238 -12.65 15.49 7.35
C ARG A 238 -11.23 15.63 7.93
N VAL A 239 -10.68 14.56 8.50
CA VAL A 239 -9.26 14.48 8.91
C VAL A 239 -8.38 14.07 7.72
N TYR A 240 -8.77 13.03 6.98
CA TYR A 240 -7.95 12.50 5.89
C TYR A 240 -7.81 13.46 4.71
N ALA A 241 -8.89 14.10 4.25
CA ALA A 241 -8.83 14.89 3.02
C ALA A 241 -7.82 16.06 3.09
N PRO A 242 -7.80 16.89 4.15
CA PRO A 242 -6.77 17.93 4.29
C PRO A 242 -5.35 17.37 4.38
N LEU A 243 -5.16 16.21 5.02
CA LEU A 243 -3.86 15.55 5.08
C LEU A 243 -3.41 15.07 3.70
N ILE A 244 -4.32 14.48 2.91
CA ILE A 244 -4.05 14.08 1.53
C ILE A 244 -3.63 15.30 0.70
N GLU A 245 -4.37 16.42 0.77
CA GLU A 245 -4.01 17.65 0.05
C GLU A 245 -2.64 18.21 0.44
N LYS A 246 -2.32 18.15 1.73
CA LYS A 246 -1.08 18.70 2.29
C LYS A 246 0.13 17.82 1.99
N ASN A 247 -0.01 16.50 2.15
CA ASN A 247 1.09 15.57 2.26
C ASN A 247 1.30 14.71 1.01
N ALA A 248 0.24 14.38 0.27
CA ALA A 248 0.32 13.52 -0.91
C ALA A 248 0.84 14.28 -2.14
N LYS A 249 1.30 13.54 -3.16
CA LYS A 249 1.66 14.13 -4.45
C LYS A 249 0.41 14.62 -5.16
N SER A 250 0.52 15.67 -5.98
CA SER A 250 -0.62 16.28 -6.70
C SER A 250 -1.36 15.32 -7.65
N GLY A 251 -0.72 14.23 -8.06
CA GLY A 251 -1.29 13.17 -8.91
C GLY A 251 -1.62 11.89 -8.14
N ALA A 252 -1.66 11.92 -6.81
CA ALA A 252 -1.92 10.74 -6.00
C ALA A 252 -3.27 10.13 -6.34
N ARG A 253 -3.31 8.80 -6.48
CA ARG A 253 -4.53 8.02 -6.75
C ARG A 253 -5.10 7.52 -5.43
N ILE A 254 -6.37 7.80 -5.19
CA ILE A 254 -7.08 7.41 -3.97
C ILE A 254 -8.09 6.32 -4.32
N ILE A 255 -7.99 5.20 -3.61
CA ILE A 255 -8.89 4.07 -3.69
C ILE A 255 -9.68 3.98 -2.40
N SER A 256 -11.00 4.15 -2.48
CA SER A 256 -11.92 3.79 -1.40
C SER A 256 -12.31 2.32 -1.56
N SER A 257 -12.08 1.52 -0.52
CA SER A 257 -12.45 0.11 -0.50
C SER A 257 -12.88 -0.31 0.91
N GLY A 258 -13.31 -1.56 1.05
CA GLY A 258 -13.79 -2.12 2.30
C GLY A 258 -15.25 -2.55 2.24
N LYS A 259 -15.83 -2.74 3.42
CA LYS A 259 -17.15 -3.30 3.70
C LYS A 259 -18.17 -2.21 4.06
N THR A 260 -17.72 -1.02 4.44
CA THR A 260 -18.61 0.05 4.93
C THR A 260 -18.41 1.34 4.12
N PHE A 261 -19.54 1.94 3.73
CA PHE A 261 -19.64 3.29 3.16
C PHE A 261 -18.62 3.65 2.07
N VAL A 262 -18.34 2.72 1.15
CA VAL A 262 -17.25 2.87 0.18
C VAL A 262 -17.48 4.07 -0.75
N ASN A 263 -18.72 4.28 -1.22
CA ASN A 263 -19.09 5.44 -2.03
C ASN A 263 -18.98 6.75 -1.24
N LEU A 264 -19.53 6.78 -0.03
CA LEU A 264 -19.52 7.95 0.83
C LEU A 264 -18.11 8.39 1.22
N LYS A 265 -17.20 7.46 1.56
CA LYS A 265 -15.78 7.77 1.85
C LYS A 265 -15.13 8.50 0.67
N ALA A 266 -15.24 7.95 -0.54
CA ALA A 266 -14.71 8.58 -1.74
C ALA A 266 -15.30 9.98 -1.96
N MET A 267 -16.60 10.13 -1.76
CA MET A 267 -17.30 11.41 -1.90
C MET A 267 -16.81 12.44 -0.88
N MET A 268 -16.75 12.09 0.41
CA MET A 268 -16.34 13.01 1.47
C MET A 268 -14.87 13.40 1.36
N ILE A 269 -13.99 12.51 0.90
CA ILE A 269 -12.59 12.86 0.60
C ILE A 269 -12.52 13.97 -0.44
N MET A 270 -13.28 13.88 -1.53
CA MET A 270 -13.31 14.94 -2.55
C MET A 270 -13.99 16.21 -2.04
N THR A 271 -15.05 16.09 -1.24
CA THR A 271 -15.78 17.25 -0.69
C THR A 271 -14.92 18.06 0.28
N TYR A 272 -14.17 17.40 1.17
CA TYR A 272 -13.32 18.07 2.15
C TYR A 272 -11.92 18.40 1.62
N GLY A 273 -11.51 17.81 0.50
CA GLY A 273 -10.24 18.07 -0.17
C GLY A 273 -10.44 18.61 -1.59
N PRO A 274 -10.79 19.89 -1.77
CA PRO A 274 -11.17 20.46 -3.07
C PRO A 274 -10.05 20.48 -4.12
N SER A 275 -8.78 20.36 -3.72
CA SER A 275 -7.63 20.24 -4.62
C SER A 275 -7.44 18.82 -5.13
N ILE A 276 -8.09 17.83 -4.51
CA ILE A 276 -8.07 16.44 -4.94
C ILE A 276 -8.96 16.32 -6.18
N LYS A 277 -8.33 15.95 -7.29
CA LYS A 277 -9.03 15.81 -8.57
C LYS A 277 -9.99 14.60 -8.54
N PRO A 278 -11.26 14.74 -8.93
CA PRO A 278 -12.21 13.62 -8.93
C PRO A 278 -11.77 12.44 -9.78
N GLU A 279 -11.05 12.67 -10.88
CA GLU A 279 -10.47 11.62 -11.72
C GLU A 279 -9.45 10.72 -10.99
N ASN A 280 -8.90 11.18 -9.87
CA ASN A 280 -7.94 10.45 -9.07
C ASN A 280 -8.58 9.62 -7.94
N VAL A 281 -9.90 9.72 -7.73
CA VAL A 281 -10.60 9.02 -6.65
C VAL A 281 -11.55 7.98 -7.22
N ILE A 282 -11.36 6.72 -6.85
CA ILE A 282 -12.23 5.61 -7.28
C ILE A 282 -12.66 4.77 -6.06
N ALA A 283 -13.92 4.34 -6.07
CA ALA A 283 -14.49 3.39 -5.13
C ALA A 283 -14.56 1.98 -5.75
N ILE A 284 -14.11 0.94 -5.04
CA ILE A 284 -13.98 -0.42 -5.61
C ILE A 284 -15.31 -1.18 -5.58
N ALA A 285 -15.90 -1.43 -6.75
CA ALA A 285 -17.09 -2.27 -6.91
C ALA A 285 -16.78 -3.67 -7.47
N THR A 286 -15.57 -3.88 -8.01
CA THR A 286 -15.18 -5.08 -8.79
C THR A 286 -15.21 -6.39 -7.99
N SER A 287 -15.21 -6.33 -6.65
CA SER A 287 -15.47 -7.48 -5.78
C SER A 287 -16.84 -8.11 -6.06
N TRP A 288 -17.87 -7.27 -6.25
CA TRP A 288 -19.22 -7.71 -6.57
C TRP A 288 -19.30 -8.29 -7.98
N GLU A 289 -18.61 -7.67 -8.93
CA GLU A 289 -18.50 -8.17 -10.29
C GLU A 289 -17.87 -9.56 -10.34
N SER A 290 -16.73 -9.74 -9.68
CA SER A 290 -16.03 -11.02 -9.61
C SER A 290 -16.88 -12.12 -8.96
N ALA A 291 -17.59 -11.78 -7.90
CA ALA A 291 -18.45 -12.72 -7.19
C ALA A 291 -19.72 -13.06 -8.00
N ALA A 292 -20.29 -12.09 -8.73
CA ALA A 292 -21.40 -12.31 -9.67
C ALA A 292 -20.96 -13.22 -10.82
N LYS A 293 -19.80 -12.95 -11.44
CA LYS A 293 -19.18 -13.82 -12.45
C LYS A 293 -19.01 -15.25 -11.92
N ALA A 294 -18.49 -15.43 -10.71
CA ALA A 294 -18.34 -16.75 -10.09
C ALA A 294 -19.67 -17.46 -9.79
N MET A 295 -20.73 -16.71 -9.47
CA MET A 295 -22.08 -17.27 -9.30
C MET A 295 -22.65 -17.76 -10.63
N LEU A 296 -22.57 -16.93 -11.68
CA LEU A 296 -23.06 -17.25 -13.01
C LEU A 296 -22.28 -18.42 -13.63
N ALA A 297 -20.97 -18.44 -13.43
CA ALA A 297 -20.10 -19.51 -13.88
C ALA A 297 -20.49 -20.87 -13.28
N ARG A 298 -20.88 -20.91 -12.00
CA ARG A 298 -21.39 -22.13 -11.36
C ARG A 298 -22.72 -22.59 -11.94
N LYS A 299 -23.65 -21.66 -12.24
CA LYS A 299 -24.93 -22.02 -12.89
C LYS A 299 -24.71 -22.59 -14.29
N LEU A 300 -23.77 -22.03 -15.05
CA LEU A 300 -23.47 -22.42 -16.43
C LEU A 300 -22.43 -23.55 -16.54
N SER A 301 -21.84 -23.98 -15.42
CA SER A 301 -20.74 -24.96 -15.37
C SER A 301 -19.56 -24.56 -16.28
N THR A 302 -19.17 -23.29 -16.24
CA THR A 302 -18.08 -22.72 -17.05
C THR A 302 -17.02 -22.04 -16.17
N ASN A 303 -15.92 -21.58 -16.77
CA ASN A 303 -14.92 -20.77 -16.07
C ASN A 303 -15.40 -19.33 -15.90
N ALA A 304 -15.32 -18.78 -14.69
CA ALA A 304 -15.69 -17.39 -14.39
C ALA A 304 -14.89 -16.35 -15.20
N ALA A 305 -13.66 -16.68 -15.60
CA ALA A 305 -12.84 -15.83 -16.47
C ALA A 305 -13.45 -15.64 -17.86
N GLY A 306 -14.31 -16.55 -18.32
CA GLY A 306 -15.05 -16.43 -19.58
C GLY A 306 -16.26 -15.48 -19.49
N ILE A 307 -16.69 -15.08 -18.29
CA ILE A 307 -17.82 -14.17 -18.10
C ILE A 307 -17.30 -12.75 -17.99
N LYS A 308 -17.76 -11.87 -18.88
CA LYS A 308 -17.32 -10.48 -19.04
C LYS A 308 -18.50 -9.53 -19.02
N ASP A 309 -18.22 -8.25 -18.83
CA ASP A 309 -19.18 -7.15 -18.96
C ASP A 309 -20.41 -7.27 -18.04
N VAL A 310 -20.22 -7.85 -16.84
CA VAL A 310 -21.20 -7.80 -15.75
C VAL A 310 -21.09 -6.43 -15.08
N ILE A 311 -22.20 -5.71 -14.98
CA ILE A 311 -22.19 -4.34 -14.46
C ILE A 311 -22.78 -4.32 -13.06
N VAL A 312 -22.12 -3.61 -12.14
CA VAL A 312 -22.59 -3.36 -10.78
C VAL A 312 -22.89 -1.87 -10.67
N TRP A 313 -24.16 -1.53 -10.61
CA TRP A 313 -24.61 -0.15 -10.49
C TRP A 313 -24.87 0.25 -9.04
N GLY A 314 -24.52 1.49 -8.68
CA GLY A 314 -25.05 2.14 -7.48
C GLY A 314 -24.17 2.15 -6.23
N ASN A 315 -24.78 1.93 -5.06
CA ASN A 315 -24.12 1.97 -3.76
C ASN A 315 -23.46 0.61 -3.46
N ILE A 316 -22.13 0.59 -3.45
CA ILE A 316 -21.31 -0.64 -3.38
C ILE A 316 -21.59 -1.40 -2.07
N THR A 317 -21.74 -0.67 -0.97
CA THR A 317 -21.99 -1.20 0.37
C THR A 317 -23.47 -1.16 0.77
N GLY A 318 -24.30 -0.38 0.06
CA GLY A 318 -25.76 -0.31 0.22
C GLY A 318 -26.53 -1.01 -0.90
N HIS A 319 -27.60 -0.37 -1.39
CA HIS A 319 -28.40 -0.89 -2.49
C HIS A 319 -27.67 -0.76 -3.83
N LYS A 320 -27.67 -1.84 -4.58
CA LYS A 320 -26.96 -1.97 -5.86
C LYS A 320 -27.76 -2.84 -6.80
N TYR A 321 -27.48 -2.69 -8.08
CA TYR A 321 -28.12 -3.46 -9.13
C TYR A 321 -27.06 -4.18 -9.97
N ILE A 322 -27.12 -5.51 -9.96
CA ILE A 322 -26.28 -6.35 -10.82
C ILE A 322 -27.00 -6.51 -12.15
N ASP A 323 -26.46 -5.88 -13.17
CA ASP A 323 -27.01 -5.85 -14.51
C ASP A 323 -26.26 -6.82 -15.42
N LEU A 324 -27.02 -7.72 -16.03
CA LEU A 324 -26.55 -8.77 -16.94
C LEU A 324 -26.91 -8.49 -18.40
N SER A 325 -27.58 -7.37 -18.69
CA SER A 325 -28.08 -7.04 -20.04
C SER A 325 -26.96 -6.99 -21.08
N HIS A 326 -25.77 -6.54 -20.68
CA HIS A 326 -24.57 -6.44 -21.52
C HIS A 326 -23.54 -7.54 -21.26
N ALA A 327 -23.84 -8.47 -20.35
CA ALA A 327 -22.89 -9.50 -19.96
C ALA A 327 -22.64 -10.50 -21.10
N LYS A 328 -21.38 -10.92 -21.25
CA LYS A 328 -20.91 -11.80 -22.32
C LYS A 328 -20.28 -13.05 -21.77
N LEU A 329 -20.40 -14.14 -22.52
CA LEU A 329 -19.82 -15.44 -22.22
C LEU A 329 -18.89 -15.89 -23.36
N TYR A 330 -17.60 -16.00 -23.05
CA TYR A 330 -16.54 -16.47 -23.94
C TYR A 330 -16.16 -17.91 -23.61
N GLY A 331 -15.64 -18.63 -24.61
CA GLY A 331 -15.07 -19.97 -24.42
C GLY A 331 -16.06 -21.01 -23.90
N TYR A 332 -17.35 -20.83 -24.20
CA TYR A 332 -18.40 -21.77 -23.79
C TYR A 332 -18.56 -22.88 -24.83
N ASP A 333 -18.50 -24.12 -24.37
CA ASP A 333 -18.64 -25.31 -25.20
C ASP A 333 -20.13 -25.59 -25.45
N CYS A 334 -20.64 -25.10 -26.58
CA CYS A 334 -22.00 -25.36 -27.03
C CYS A 334 -22.05 -25.55 -28.56
N ALA A 335 -23.24 -25.87 -29.09
CA ALA A 335 -23.42 -26.13 -30.52
C ALA A 335 -23.00 -24.97 -31.44
N ILE A 336 -22.92 -23.74 -30.92
CA ILE A 336 -22.44 -22.56 -31.62
C ILE A 336 -21.10 -22.14 -31.00
N TRP A 337 -20.01 -22.62 -31.62
CA TRP A 337 -18.64 -22.23 -31.26
C TRP A 337 -18.07 -21.20 -32.24
N GLY A 338 -17.06 -20.45 -31.79
CA GLY A 338 -16.36 -19.46 -32.59
C GLY A 338 -14.88 -19.33 -32.18
N PRO A 339 -14.13 -18.41 -32.81
CA PRO A 339 -12.77 -18.10 -32.42
C PRO A 339 -12.67 -17.60 -30.97
N ALA A 340 -11.46 -17.43 -30.44
CA ALA A 340 -11.25 -17.11 -29.01
C ALA A 340 -11.89 -15.78 -28.55
N ASP A 341 -12.11 -14.86 -29.48
CA ASP A 341 -12.77 -13.56 -29.30
C ASP A 341 -14.29 -13.61 -29.53
N PHE A 342 -14.86 -14.77 -29.86
CA PHE A 342 -16.29 -14.95 -30.01
C PHE A 342 -16.98 -15.07 -28.65
N SER A 343 -18.07 -14.33 -28.49
CA SER A 343 -18.86 -14.33 -27.26
C SER A 343 -20.34 -14.50 -27.54
N HIS A 344 -21.02 -15.12 -26.58
CA HIS A 344 -22.47 -15.19 -26.51
C HIS A 344 -23.02 -14.15 -25.53
N PRO A 345 -24.18 -13.52 -25.80
CA PRO A 345 -24.92 -12.81 -24.76
C PRO A 345 -25.25 -13.77 -23.62
N LEU A 346 -24.84 -13.43 -22.40
CA LEU A 346 -24.92 -14.33 -21.24
C LEU A 346 -26.36 -14.78 -20.96
N LEU A 347 -27.31 -13.85 -21.04
CA LEU A 347 -28.72 -14.12 -20.77
C LEU A 347 -29.32 -15.15 -21.74
N ASN A 348 -28.83 -15.22 -22.99
CA ASN A 348 -29.31 -16.21 -23.96
C ASN A 348 -28.82 -17.64 -23.65
N MET A 349 -27.81 -17.78 -22.80
CA MET A 349 -27.26 -19.08 -22.38
C MET A 349 -27.95 -19.61 -21.11
N ILE A 350 -28.75 -18.79 -20.44
CA ILE A 350 -29.55 -19.18 -19.27
C ILE A 350 -30.98 -19.43 -19.75
N TYR A 351 -31.27 -20.67 -20.16
CA TYR A 351 -32.59 -21.08 -20.68
C TYR A 351 -33.68 -21.18 -19.60
N ASP A 352 -33.29 -21.07 -18.34
CA ASP A 352 -34.14 -21.25 -17.17
C ASP A 352 -34.71 -19.89 -16.73
N SER A 353 -35.87 -19.52 -17.29
CA SER A 353 -36.53 -18.25 -16.98
C SER A 353 -36.96 -18.15 -15.51
N GLU A 354 -37.32 -19.28 -14.89
CA GLU A 354 -37.65 -19.35 -13.47
C GLU A 354 -36.44 -19.02 -12.60
N TRP A 355 -35.24 -19.44 -13.02
CA TRP A 355 -34.00 -19.05 -12.37
C TRP A 355 -33.73 -17.55 -12.45
N ILE A 356 -33.91 -16.92 -13.60
CA ILE A 356 -33.69 -15.47 -13.77
C ILE A 356 -34.67 -14.66 -12.92
N ASP A 357 -35.94 -15.06 -12.89
CA ASP A 357 -36.99 -14.28 -12.25
C ASP A 357 -37.06 -14.49 -10.73
N SER A 358 -36.66 -15.66 -10.21
CA SER A 358 -36.84 -16.00 -8.78
C SER A 358 -35.54 -16.43 -8.07
N GLU A 359 -34.81 -17.39 -8.63
CA GLU A 359 -33.61 -17.93 -7.97
C GLU A 359 -32.44 -16.96 -8.01
N PHE A 360 -32.34 -16.11 -9.04
CA PHE A 360 -31.31 -15.10 -9.16
C PHE A 360 -31.40 -14.08 -8.03
N LEU A 361 -32.61 -13.67 -7.63
CA LEU A 361 -32.82 -12.78 -6.48
C LEU A 361 -32.37 -13.44 -5.17
N SER A 362 -32.70 -14.72 -4.98
CA SER A 362 -32.22 -15.51 -3.84
C SER A 362 -30.68 -15.65 -3.85
N ALA A 363 -30.11 -15.90 -5.03
CA ALA A 363 -28.67 -16.02 -5.23
C ALA A 363 -27.95 -14.67 -4.99
N GLN A 364 -28.56 -13.53 -5.34
CA GLN A 364 -28.05 -12.19 -5.01
C GLN A 364 -28.05 -11.92 -3.50
N SER A 365 -29.08 -12.38 -2.76
CA SER A 365 -29.09 -12.30 -1.30
C SER A 365 -27.95 -13.13 -0.69
N SER A 366 -27.78 -14.38 -1.16
CA SER A 366 -26.67 -15.26 -0.76
C SER A 366 -25.29 -14.66 -1.10
N LEU A 367 -25.17 -14.04 -2.29
CA LEU A 367 -23.98 -13.31 -2.72
C LEU A 367 -23.65 -12.17 -1.75
N SER A 368 -24.67 -11.44 -1.33
CA SER A 368 -24.52 -10.31 -0.41
C SER A 368 -24.08 -10.74 0.99
N SER A 369 -24.56 -11.89 1.47
CA SER A 369 -24.02 -12.50 2.69
C SER A 369 -22.56 -12.92 2.49
N ARG A 370 -22.25 -13.64 1.40
CA ARG A 370 -20.89 -14.14 1.11
C ARG A 370 -19.86 -13.01 1.06
N ILE A 371 -20.17 -11.91 0.39
CA ILE A 371 -19.24 -10.78 0.25
C ILE A 371 -19.05 -10.04 1.57
N ARG A 372 -20.11 -9.86 2.37
CA ARG A 372 -19.97 -9.29 3.72
C ARG A 372 -19.09 -10.14 4.63
N HIS A 373 -19.16 -11.47 4.49
CA HIS A 373 -18.32 -12.42 5.21
C HIS A 373 -16.98 -12.72 4.53
N CYS A 374 -16.63 -12.07 3.42
CA CYS A 374 -15.29 -12.22 2.85
C CYS A 374 -14.23 -11.76 3.85
N VAL A 375 -13.19 -12.57 4.00
CA VAL A 375 -12.15 -12.35 5.00
C VAL A 375 -11.13 -11.31 4.52
N GLY A 376 -10.71 -11.35 3.25
CA GLY A 376 -9.80 -10.33 2.68
C GLY A 376 -9.31 -10.59 1.25
N MET A 377 -9.24 -11.85 0.81
CA MET A 377 -8.65 -12.23 -0.48
C MET A 377 -9.38 -11.63 -1.70
N LEU A 378 -10.71 -11.70 -1.72
CA LEU A 378 -11.51 -11.14 -2.82
C LEU A 378 -11.33 -9.61 -2.98
N PRO A 379 -11.50 -8.79 -1.92
CA PRO A 379 -11.32 -7.35 -2.08
C PRO A 379 -9.85 -6.96 -2.32
N ALA A 380 -8.87 -7.69 -1.78
CA ALA A 380 -7.45 -7.47 -2.11
C ALA A 380 -7.19 -7.70 -3.60
N HIS A 381 -7.70 -8.80 -4.17
CA HIS A 381 -7.62 -9.08 -5.59
C HIS A 381 -8.31 -8.00 -6.44
N ALA A 382 -9.46 -7.49 -6.00
CA ALA A 382 -10.18 -6.42 -6.69
C ALA A 382 -9.36 -5.11 -6.72
N ILE A 383 -8.77 -4.72 -5.59
CA ILE A 383 -7.89 -3.53 -5.50
C ILE A 383 -6.69 -3.70 -6.43
N ALA A 384 -5.97 -4.81 -6.33
CA ALA A 384 -4.80 -5.09 -7.17
C ALA A 384 -5.16 -5.09 -8.67
N THR A 385 -6.32 -5.66 -9.04
CA THR A 385 -6.80 -5.68 -10.42
C THR A 385 -7.09 -4.27 -10.95
N ILE A 386 -7.79 -3.44 -10.16
CA ILE A 386 -8.08 -2.05 -10.55
C ILE A 386 -6.81 -1.22 -10.64
N LEU A 387 -5.88 -1.34 -9.67
CA LEU A 387 -4.59 -0.67 -9.75
C LEU A 387 -3.81 -1.08 -11.01
N ARG A 388 -3.79 -2.38 -11.32
CA ARG A 388 -3.14 -2.89 -12.53
C ARG A 388 -3.76 -2.29 -13.79
N TYR A 389 -5.09 -2.26 -13.89
CA TYR A 389 -5.76 -1.65 -15.03
C TYR A 389 -5.50 -0.13 -15.12
N TRP A 390 -5.40 0.54 -13.98
CA TRP A 390 -5.15 1.97 -13.92
C TRP A 390 -3.70 2.37 -14.20
N TYR A 391 -2.71 1.52 -13.91
CA TYR A 391 -1.31 1.75 -14.29
C TYR A 391 -0.99 1.24 -15.70
N HIS A 392 -1.73 0.24 -16.16
CA HIS A 392 -1.59 -0.32 -17.48
C HIS A 392 -2.84 -0.03 -18.31
N VAL A 393 -3.41 -1.06 -18.95
CA VAL A 393 -4.63 -0.98 -19.74
C VAL A 393 -5.54 -2.14 -19.33
N SER A 394 -6.85 -1.90 -19.25
CA SER A 394 -7.79 -3.03 -19.13
C SER A 394 -7.77 -3.87 -20.41
N PRO A 395 -8.14 -5.17 -20.35
CA PRO A 395 -8.24 -5.98 -21.55
C PRO A 395 -9.12 -5.30 -22.62
N PRO A 396 -8.77 -5.39 -23.92
CA PRO A 396 -9.48 -4.70 -24.98
C PRO A 396 -10.98 -4.99 -24.96
N GLY A 397 -11.79 -3.94 -24.91
CA GLY A 397 -13.26 -4.04 -24.91
C GLY A 397 -13.90 -4.48 -23.59
N GLU A 398 -13.12 -4.87 -22.57
CA GLU A 398 -13.66 -5.24 -21.26
C GLU A 398 -14.06 -3.99 -20.46
N ILE A 399 -15.27 -4.03 -19.90
CA ILE A 399 -15.74 -3.02 -18.96
C ILE A 399 -15.66 -3.55 -17.53
N VAL A 400 -15.37 -2.66 -16.59
CA VAL A 400 -15.35 -2.98 -15.16
C VAL A 400 -16.18 -1.97 -14.38
N SER A 401 -16.76 -2.41 -13.27
CA SER A 401 -17.56 -1.52 -12.43
C SER A 401 -16.71 -0.87 -11.35
N VAL A 402 -16.78 0.46 -11.26
CA VAL A 402 -16.16 1.25 -10.19
C VAL A 402 -17.03 2.45 -9.83
N GLY A 403 -16.95 2.88 -8.57
CA GLY A 403 -17.60 4.08 -8.06
C GLY A 403 -16.81 5.33 -8.41
N ILE A 404 -17.47 6.26 -9.09
CA ILE A 404 -16.88 7.54 -9.54
C ILE A 404 -17.88 8.68 -9.33
N LEU A 405 -17.37 9.91 -9.32
CA LEU A 405 -18.20 11.11 -9.20
C LEU A 405 -19.09 11.27 -10.44
N THR A 406 -20.39 11.38 -10.21
CA THR A 406 -21.39 11.62 -11.25
C THR A 406 -21.31 13.05 -11.79
N LYS A 407 -21.48 13.16 -13.12
CA LYS A 407 -21.53 14.38 -13.93
C LYS A 407 -22.78 14.37 -14.84
N GLY A 408 -23.87 13.75 -14.39
CA GLY A 408 -25.13 13.65 -15.16
C GLY A 408 -25.23 12.44 -16.09
N GLN A 409 -24.27 11.51 -16.07
CA GLN A 409 -24.34 10.29 -16.88
C GLN A 409 -25.59 9.48 -16.50
N PHE A 410 -26.24 8.85 -17.50
CA PHE A 410 -27.42 8.00 -17.30
C PHE A 410 -28.56 8.70 -16.51
N CYS A 411 -28.70 10.02 -16.65
CA CYS A 411 -29.67 10.84 -15.91
C CYS A 411 -29.53 10.71 -14.37
N LEU A 412 -28.34 10.38 -13.87
CA LEU A 412 -28.03 10.38 -12.45
C LEU A 412 -27.82 11.81 -11.94
N PRO A 413 -28.19 12.11 -10.68
CA PRO A 413 -27.85 13.40 -10.07
C PRO A 413 -26.32 13.58 -10.02
N GLU A 414 -25.88 14.82 -10.16
CA GLU A 414 -24.46 15.19 -10.07
C GLU A 414 -23.95 15.14 -8.63
N GLU A 415 -22.63 15.09 -8.48
CA GLU A 415 -21.93 15.19 -7.19
C GLU A 415 -22.23 14.09 -6.17
N ILE A 416 -22.51 12.87 -6.63
CA ILE A 416 -22.50 11.66 -5.82
C ILE A 416 -21.48 10.67 -6.38
N VAL A 417 -20.90 9.83 -5.53
CA VAL A 417 -20.09 8.70 -6.01
C VAL A 417 -21.02 7.52 -6.29
N PHE A 418 -21.08 7.09 -7.54
CA PHE A 418 -21.99 6.03 -8.00
C PHE A 418 -21.22 4.97 -8.79
N SER A 419 -21.42 3.68 -8.49
CA SER A 419 -20.80 2.59 -9.24
C SER A 419 -21.40 2.49 -10.63
N MET A 420 -20.56 2.53 -11.66
CA MET A 420 -20.98 2.46 -13.06
C MET A 420 -19.85 1.86 -13.93
N PRO A 421 -20.13 1.43 -15.17
CA PRO A 421 -19.14 0.76 -16.00
C PRO A 421 -18.13 1.76 -16.58
N VAL A 422 -16.85 1.43 -16.41
CA VAL A 422 -15.73 2.19 -16.97
C VAL A 422 -14.81 1.30 -17.78
N ARG A 423 -13.98 1.95 -18.60
CA ARG A 423 -12.84 1.35 -19.28
C ARG A 423 -11.57 2.06 -18.82
N PHE A 424 -10.49 1.31 -18.58
CA PHE A 424 -9.19 1.89 -18.25
C PHE A 424 -8.29 1.94 -19.49
N GLN A 425 -7.77 3.11 -19.82
CA GLN A 425 -6.88 3.30 -20.96
C GLN A 425 -5.82 4.36 -20.67
N ASN A 426 -4.55 4.02 -20.96
CA ASN A 426 -3.42 4.95 -20.89
C ASN A 426 -3.30 5.69 -19.55
N GLY A 427 -3.45 4.98 -18.43
CA GLY A 427 -3.35 5.61 -17.11
C GLY A 427 -4.60 6.36 -16.64
N ASN A 428 -5.66 6.39 -17.45
CA ASN A 428 -6.92 7.06 -17.17
C ASN A 428 -8.09 6.07 -17.23
N TRP A 429 -9.28 6.55 -16.89
CA TRP A 429 -10.52 5.81 -17.05
C TRP A 429 -11.59 6.67 -17.72
N GLU A 430 -12.52 6.03 -18.42
CA GLU A 430 -13.65 6.66 -19.09
C GLU A 430 -14.94 5.90 -18.77
N VAL A 431 -16.04 6.63 -18.60
CA VAL A 431 -17.37 6.03 -18.40
C VAL A 431 -17.89 5.54 -19.74
N VAL A 432 -18.40 4.30 -19.77
CA VAL A 432 -18.98 3.72 -20.98
C VAL A 432 -20.45 4.16 -21.08
N THR A 433 -20.69 5.34 -21.66
CA THR A 433 -22.03 5.97 -21.73
C THR A 433 -22.92 5.45 -22.86
N GLU A 434 -22.38 4.68 -23.81
CA GLU A 434 -23.09 4.17 -24.99
C GLU A 434 -24.00 2.97 -24.69
N LEU A 435 -24.23 2.64 -23.43
CA LEU A 435 -25.03 1.49 -23.01
C LEU A 435 -26.52 1.80 -23.07
N GLU A 436 -27.29 0.93 -23.71
CA GLU A 436 -28.75 0.99 -23.68
C GLU A 436 -29.26 0.58 -22.28
N ILE A 437 -30.07 1.45 -21.68
CA ILE A 437 -30.72 1.24 -20.39
C ILE A 437 -32.23 1.36 -20.57
N ASN A 438 -32.99 0.36 -20.10
CA ASN A 438 -34.44 0.38 -20.15
C ASN A 438 -35.07 1.18 -18.98
N GLU A 439 -36.35 1.52 -19.10
CA GLU A 439 -37.07 2.33 -18.10
C GLU A 439 -37.05 1.72 -16.68
N LYS A 440 -37.15 0.39 -16.58
CA LYS A 440 -37.13 -0.32 -15.29
C LYS A 440 -35.76 -0.19 -14.61
N THR A 441 -34.68 -0.35 -15.37
CA THR A 441 -33.33 -0.13 -14.86
C THR A 441 -33.16 1.33 -14.46
N GLN A 442 -33.61 2.28 -15.28
CA GLN A 442 -33.54 3.70 -14.98
C GLN A 442 -34.22 4.07 -13.65
N GLU A 443 -35.41 3.51 -13.37
CA GLU A 443 -36.11 3.70 -12.09
C GLU A 443 -35.31 3.15 -10.90
N VAL A 444 -34.69 1.97 -11.06
CA VAL A 444 -33.83 1.36 -10.03
C VAL A 444 -32.60 2.24 -9.78
N LEU A 445 -31.94 2.75 -10.82
CA LEU A 445 -30.81 3.64 -10.68
C LEU A 445 -31.19 4.93 -9.94
N GLY A 446 -32.35 5.52 -10.25
CA GLY A 446 -32.86 6.71 -9.56
C GLY A 446 -33.11 6.49 -8.07
N ARG A 447 -33.65 5.32 -7.68
CA ARG A 447 -33.82 4.95 -6.26
C ARG A 447 -32.49 4.85 -5.51
N ILE A 448 -31.51 4.20 -6.12
CA ILE A 448 -30.18 4.03 -5.50
C ILE A 448 -29.44 5.37 -5.42
N ALA A 449 -29.56 6.20 -6.45
CA ALA A 449 -28.95 7.53 -6.45
C ALA A 449 -29.54 8.42 -5.34
N HIS A 450 -30.84 8.31 -5.09
CA HIS A 450 -31.47 8.99 -3.95
C HIS A 450 -30.90 8.54 -2.61
N GLU A 451 -30.73 7.22 -2.38
CA GLU A 451 -30.07 6.72 -1.16
C GLU A 451 -28.69 7.36 -0.94
N LEU A 452 -27.83 7.34 -1.97
CA LEU A 452 -26.50 7.96 -1.89
C LEU A 452 -26.56 9.48 -1.65
N THR A 453 -27.60 10.14 -2.18
CA THR A 453 -27.85 11.56 -1.92
C THR A 453 -28.25 11.78 -0.47
N GLN A 454 -29.11 10.93 0.11
CA GLN A 454 -29.45 11.00 1.53
C GLN A 454 -28.21 10.76 2.42
N GLU A 455 -27.35 9.80 2.09
CA GLU A 455 -26.07 9.59 2.79
C GLU A 455 -25.20 10.86 2.76
N LYS A 456 -25.08 11.51 1.59
CA LYS A 456 -24.38 12.81 1.45
C LYS A 456 -24.95 13.86 2.39
N LEU A 457 -26.27 14.05 2.38
CA LEU A 457 -26.94 15.09 3.16
C LEU A 457 -26.81 14.84 4.67
N VAL A 458 -26.87 13.58 5.12
CA VAL A 458 -26.65 13.22 6.53
C VAL A 458 -25.19 13.48 6.94
N ALA A 459 -24.23 13.09 6.11
CA ALA A 459 -22.80 13.31 6.34
C ALA A 459 -22.46 14.80 6.47
N LEU A 460 -23.05 15.63 5.60
CA LEU A 460 -22.93 17.09 5.63
C LEU A 460 -23.76 17.76 6.73
N LYS A 461 -24.52 16.98 7.51
CA LYS A 461 -25.41 17.45 8.58
C LYS A 461 -26.51 18.40 8.09
N GLU A 462 -26.88 18.30 6.82
CA GLU A 462 -27.99 19.04 6.21
C GLU A 462 -29.34 18.43 6.58
N ILE A 463 -29.39 17.11 6.77
CA ILE A 463 -30.54 16.38 7.30
C ILE A 463 -30.14 15.50 8.49
N LYS A 464 -31.12 15.17 9.34
CA LYS A 464 -30.91 14.32 10.53
C LYS A 464 -31.10 12.84 10.24
N GLU A 465 -32.04 12.50 9.39
CA GLU A 465 -32.47 11.13 9.11
C GLU A 465 -32.69 10.98 7.61
N MET A 466 -32.40 9.80 7.07
CA MET A 466 -32.61 9.54 5.66
C MET A 466 -34.10 9.36 5.34
N HIS A 467 -34.54 9.89 4.20
CA HIS A 467 -35.94 9.77 3.77
C HIS A 467 -36.10 8.73 2.65
N PRO A 468 -37.13 7.86 2.72
CA PRO A 468 -37.42 6.89 1.67
C PRO A 468 -37.65 7.55 0.32
N TYR A 469 -37.31 6.84 -0.76
CA TYR A 469 -37.59 7.33 -2.10
C TYR A 469 -39.10 7.53 -2.33
N GLY A 470 -39.50 8.72 -2.77
CA GLY A 470 -40.87 9.01 -3.20
C GLY A 470 -41.80 9.64 -2.16
N THR A 471 -41.33 9.97 -0.95
CA THR A 471 -42.13 10.66 0.07
C THR A 471 -42.55 12.08 -0.32
N ASP A 472 -41.85 12.72 -1.26
CA ASP A 472 -42.18 14.08 -1.74
C ASP A 472 -43.29 14.10 -2.81
N LYS A 473 -43.72 12.94 -3.34
CA LYS A 473 -44.79 12.88 -4.36
C LYS A 473 -46.21 12.99 -3.80
N THR A 474 -46.37 13.11 -2.48
CA THR A 474 -47.67 13.21 -1.81
C THR A 474 -48.09 14.63 -1.41
N THR A 475 -47.32 15.65 -1.75
CA THR A 475 -47.68 17.07 -1.52
C THR A 475 -47.46 17.90 -2.78
N SER A 476 -48.32 17.72 -3.77
CA SER A 476 -48.55 18.67 -4.87
C SER A 476 -49.95 18.51 -5.42
#